data_AF-A0A942A5Y0-F1
#
_entry.id   AF-A0A942A5Y0-F1
#
_cell.length_a   1.000
_cell.length_b   1.000
_cell.length_c   1.000
_cell.angle_alpha   90.00
_cell.angle_beta   90.00
_cell.angle_gamma   90.00
#
_symmetry.space_group_name_H-M   'P 1'
#
loop_
_entity.id
_entity.type
_entity.pdbx_description
1 polymer ?
#
loop_
_entity_poly.entity_id
_entity_poly.type
_entity_poly.pdbx_seq_one_letter_code
_entity_poly.pdbx_strand_id
1 'polypeptide(L)' 'MRLTYIYHSGFAIETEGYTILIDYFKDTGKTPDTGYVHDELLRRAGTLYILSSHFHPDHFNPDVLK' A
#
# COMPACT_ATOMS: atom_id res chain seq x y z
N MET A 1 1.76 -8.99 -14.01
CA MET A 1 1.64 -7.63 -13.46
C MET A 1 0.17 -7.38 -13.11
N ARG A 2 -0.12 -6.93 -11.89
CA ARG A 2 -1.46 -6.57 -11.42
C ARG A 2 -1.43 -5.16 -10.84
N LEU A 3 -2.40 -4.32 -11.18
CA LEU A 3 -2.61 -3.01 -10.57
C LEU A 3 -3.86 -3.09 -9.70
N THR A 4 -3.73 -2.79 -8.41
CA THR A 4 -4.82 -2.78 -7.45
C THR A 4 -5.05 -1.36 -6.97
N TYR A 5 -6.29 -0.87 -7.09
CA TYR A 5 -6.73 0.35 -6.41
C TYR A 5 -7.06 0.02 -4.96
N ILE A 6 -6.60 0.85 -4.02
CA ILE A 6 -6.81 0.65 -2.58
C ILE A 6 -7.81 1.69 -2.07
N TYR A 7 -7.38 2.95 -1.98
CA TYR A 7 -8.18 4.07 -1.48
C TYR A 7 -7.54 5.40 -1.88
N HIS A 8 -8.35 6.40 -2.26
CA HIS A 8 -7.91 7.75 -2.62
C HIS A 8 -6.90 7.75 -3.80
N SER A 9 -5.66 8.14 -3.58
CA SER A 9 -4.54 8.08 -4.54
C SER A 9 -3.73 6.78 -4.40
N GLY A 10 -4.14 5.88 -3.50
CA GLY A 10 -3.44 4.67 -3.13
C GLY A 10 -3.57 3.55 -4.16
N PHE A 11 -2.43 3.08 -4.68
CA PHE A 11 -2.35 1.94 -5.62
C PHE A 11 -1.22 0.98 -5.26
N ALA A 12 -1.43 -0.31 -5.55
CA ALA A 12 -0.39 -1.31 -5.54
C ALA A 12 -0.11 -1.80 -6.97
N ILE A 13 1.15 -1.73 -7.39
CA ILE A 13 1.65 -2.38 -8.61
C ILE A 13 2.38 -3.65 -8.18
N GLU A 14 1.78 -4.79 -8.44
CA GLU A 14 2.34 -6.09 -8.13
C GLU A 14 2.98 -6.72 -9.36
N THR A 15 4.21 -7.19 -9.18
CA THR A 15 4.98 -7.91 -10.19
C THR A 15 5.50 -9.24 -9.64
N GLU A 16 6.32 -9.92 -10.42
CA GLU A 16 7.09 -11.07 -9.93
C GLU A 16 8.31 -10.55 -9.16
N GLY A 17 8.38 -10.87 -7.85
CA GLY A 17 9.52 -10.53 -7.00
C GLY A 17 9.49 -9.15 -6.33
N TYR A 18 8.65 -8.21 -6.77
CA TYR A 18 8.47 -6.93 -6.08
C TYR A 18 7.07 -6.33 -6.21
N THR A 19 6.77 -5.44 -5.27
CA THR A 19 5.54 -4.64 -5.23
C THR A 19 5.90 -3.17 -5.01
N ILE A 20 5.20 -2.26 -5.68
CA ILE A 20 5.28 -0.82 -5.43
C ILE A 20 3.94 -0.37 -4.87
N LEU A 21 3.93 0.15 -3.65
CA LEU A 21 2.77 0.78 -3.02
C LEU A 21 2.92 2.30 -3.15
N ILE A 22 1.97 2.93 -3.82
CA ILE A 22 1.95 4.36 -4.10
C ILE A 22 0.91 5.01 -3.20
N ASP A 23 1.25 6.15 -2.61
CA ASP A 23 0.37 7.07 -1.87
C ASP A 23 -0.55 6.39 -0.83
N TYR A 24 0.04 5.55 0.02
CA TYR A 24 -0.72 4.86 1.06
C TYR A 24 -1.23 5.84 2.13
N PHE A 25 -2.56 6.00 2.23
CA PHE A 25 -3.22 6.77 3.28
C PHE A 25 -4.07 5.90 4.21
N LYS A 26 -4.92 5.05 3.62
CA LYS A 26 -5.83 4.14 4.33
C LYS A 26 -5.88 2.80 3.61
N ASP A 27 -6.04 1.74 4.40
CA ASP A 27 -6.34 0.41 3.89
C ASP A 27 -7.85 0.27 3.54
N THR A 28 -8.23 -0.86 2.96
CA THR A 28 -9.61 -1.20 2.60
C THR A 28 -10.44 -1.68 3.79
N GLY A 29 -9.82 -2.01 4.92
CA GLY A 29 -10.48 -2.47 6.14
C GLY A 29 -11.11 -1.33 6.95
N LYS A 30 -11.88 -1.72 7.98
CA LYS A 30 -12.54 -0.76 8.90
C LYS A 30 -11.66 -0.36 10.08
N THR A 31 -10.62 -1.14 10.37
CA THR A 31 -9.64 -0.85 11.41
C THR A 31 -8.28 -0.54 10.76
N PRO A 32 -7.37 0.15 11.46
CA PRO A 32 -6.08 0.55 10.90
C PRO A 32 -5.20 -0.61 10.40
N ASP A 33 -5.42 -1.82 10.93
CA ASP A 33 -4.61 -3.03 10.77
C ASP A 33 -5.31 -4.14 9.97
N THR A 34 -6.43 -3.83 9.33
CA THR A 34 -7.17 -4.79 8.48
C THR A 34 -7.34 -4.24 7.07
N GLY A 35 -7.48 -5.15 6.10
CA GLY A 35 -7.69 -4.80 4.70
C GLY A 35 -6.62 -5.37 3.79
N TYR A 36 -6.74 -5.09 2.50
CA TYR A 36 -5.88 -5.66 1.47
C TYR A 36 -4.39 -5.40 1.73
N VAL A 37 -4.00 -4.22 2.23
CA VAL A 37 -2.57 -3.94 2.49
C VAL A 37 -2.05 -4.83 3.61
N HIS A 38 -2.73 -4.90 4.75
CA HIS A 38 -2.25 -5.66 5.91
C HIS A 38 -2.49 -7.18 5.81
N ASP A 39 -3.59 -7.60 5.21
CA ASP A 39 -3.98 -9.00 5.13
C ASP A 39 -3.33 -9.73 3.95
N GLU A 40 -3.03 -9.03 2.85
CA GLU A 40 -2.47 -9.62 1.63
C GLU A 40 -1.11 -9.02 1.25
N LEU A 41 -1.03 -7.71 1.02
CA LEU A 41 0.12 -7.07 0.38
C LEU A 41 1.40 -7.16 1.21
N LEU A 42 1.34 -6.85 2.51
CA LEU A 42 2.49 -6.91 3.44
C LEU A 42 2.99 -8.33 3.67
N ARG A 43 2.16 -9.34 3.41
CA ARG A 43 2.52 -10.77 3.55
C ARG A 43 3.09 -11.37 2.27
N ARG A 44 3.03 -10.65 1.16
CA ARG A 44 3.53 -11.11 -0.14
C ARG A 44 5.05 -11.21 -0.12
N ALA A 45 5.59 -12.31 -0.64
CA ALA A 45 7.03 -12.47 -0.82
C ALA A 45 7.59 -11.49 -1.86
N GLY A 46 8.83 -11.06 -1.67
CA GLY A 46 9.52 -10.11 -2.53
C GLY A 46 9.78 -8.76 -1.85
N THR A 47 10.33 -7.82 -2.60
CA THR A 47 10.64 -6.49 -2.06
C THR A 47 9.43 -5.56 -2.19
N LEU A 48 9.05 -4.92 -1.09
CA LEU A 48 8.07 -3.85 -1.09
C LEU A 48 8.79 -2.49 -1.17
N TYR A 49 8.42 -1.70 -2.17
CA TYR A 49 8.79 -0.29 -2.28
C TYR A 49 7.57 0.57 -1.96
N ILE A 50 7.77 1.64 -1.20
CA ILE A 50 6.72 2.59 -0.85
C ILE A 50 7.09 3.95 -1.45
N LEU A 51 6.20 4.47 -2.29
CA LEU A 51 6.37 5.75 -2.97
C LEU A 51 5.28 6.70 -2.47
N SER A 52 5.69 7.87 -2.00
CA SER A 52 4.79 8.98 -1.74
C SER A 52 5.09 10.08 -2.76
N SER A 53 4.06 10.53 -3.48
CA SER A 53 4.18 11.52 -4.55
C SER A 53 4.57 12.90 -4.02
N HIS A 54 4.10 13.27 -2.82
CA HIS A 54 4.41 14.53 -2.13
C HIS A 54 4.01 14.46 -0.65
N PHE A 55 4.28 15.52 0.12
CA PHE A 55 4.20 15.52 1.59
C PHE A 55 2.80 15.65 2.20
N HIS A 56 1.74 15.73 1.39
CA HIS A 56 0.41 15.92 1.95
C HIS A 56 -0.04 14.70 2.78
N PRO A 57 -0.74 14.90 3.92
CA PRO A 57 -1.05 13.81 4.85
C PRO A 57 -1.92 12.67 4.27
N ASP A 58 -2.69 12.95 3.22
CA ASP A 58 -3.51 11.99 2.48
C ASP A 58 -2.74 11.22 1.41
N HIS A 59 -1.41 11.39 1.32
CA HIS A 59 -0.52 10.65 0.42
C HIS A 59 0.54 9.80 1.15
N PHE A 60 0.59 9.84 2.48
CA PHE A 60 1.45 8.94 3.25
C PHE A 60 0.97 8.77 4.70
N ASN A 61 0.75 7.52 5.09
CA ASN A 61 0.53 7.10 6.46
C ASN A 61 1.64 6.14 6.89
N PRO A 62 2.45 6.46 7.93
CA PRO A 62 3.55 5.63 8.39
C PRO A 62 3.12 4.30 9.03
N ASP A 63 1.82 4.07 9.25
CA ASP A 63 1.31 2.79 9.74
C ASP A 63 1.72 1.60 8.85
N VAL A 64 1.93 1.84 7.55
CA VAL A 64 2.41 0.83 6.59
C VAL A 64 3.84 0.33 6.84
N LEU A 65 4.58 0.99 7.72
CA LEU A 65 5.96 0.64 8.09
C LEU A 65 6.03 -0.17 9.40
N LYS A 66 4.91 -0.39 10.07
CA LYS A 66 4.82 -1.14 11.33
C LYS A 66 4.58 -2.62 11.06
#